data_AF-A0A6M0KY89-F1
#
_entry.id   AF-A0A6M0KY89-F1
#
_cell.length_a   1.000
_cell.length_b   1.000
_cell.length_c   1.000
_cell.angle_alpha   90.00
_cell.angle_beta   90.00
_cell.angle_gamma   90.00
#
_symmetry.space_group_name_H-M   'P 1'
#
loop_
_entity.id
_entity.type
_entity.pdbx_description
1 polymer ?
#
loop_
_entity_poly.entity_id
_entity_poly.type
_entity_poly.pdbx_seq_one_letter_code
_entity_poly.pdbx_strand_id
1 'polypeptide(L)'
;MKKTNLMLMTAVAAFALSGCGETGNDGGGEAISYKLTPKQVWEQSCHKCHGEKAEGLTKKKTPPMNDRQAGELELDLFDVKNEGINMSSGTDHDKMAHNMKKLLDKGFNYDPTAMSKFIEKSFYVGEEAAAKAKDEETEA
;
A
#
# COMPACT_ATOMS: atom_id res chain seq x y z
N MET A 1 46.98 -31.37 59.62
CA MET A 1 47.17 -31.46 58.16
C MET A 1 45.84 -31.83 57.50
N LYS A 2 45.57 -31.22 56.33
CA LYS A 2 44.45 -31.45 55.38
C LYS A 2 43.08 -30.88 55.79
N LYS A 3 42.30 -30.23 54.93
CA LYS A 3 42.45 -29.57 53.61
C LYS A 3 41.16 -28.72 53.47
N THR A 4 41.28 -27.42 53.21
CA THR A 4 40.14 -26.52 52.95
C THR A 4 39.66 -26.75 51.52
N ASN A 5 38.40 -27.18 51.34
CA ASN A 5 37.79 -27.27 50.02
C ASN A 5 36.64 -26.25 49.91
N LEU A 6 36.97 -25.19 49.19
CA LEU A 6 36.13 -24.28 48.45
C LEU A 6 35.01 -25.04 47.73
N MET A 7 33.75 -24.67 47.96
CA MET A 7 32.64 -25.05 47.07
C MET A 7 31.98 -23.79 46.55
N LEU A 8 32.12 -23.63 45.23
CA LEU A 8 31.59 -22.57 44.38
C LEU A 8 30.07 -22.45 44.51
N MET A 9 29.60 -21.23 44.72
CA MET A 9 28.26 -20.81 44.35
C MET A 9 28.24 -20.57 42.85
N THR A 10 27.52 -21.41 42.10
CA THR A 10 27.18 -21.13 40.69
C THR A 10 25.67 -21.14 40.59
N ALA A 11 25.07 -19.96 40.75
CA ALA A 11 23.66 -19.73 40.47
C ALA A 11 23.46 -19.82 38.95
N VAL A 12 22.65 -20.77 38.54
CA VAL A 12 22.23 -20.98 37.15
C VAL A 12 21.36 -19.80 36.72
N ALA A 13 21.89 -18.93 35.87
CA ALA A 13 21.09 -17.94 35.17
C ALA A 13 20.34 -18.63 34.02
N ALA A 14 19.11 -19.07 34.27
CA ALA A 14 18.19 -19.53 33.25
C ALA A 14 17.64 -18.32 32.48
N PHE A 15 18.38 -17.84 31.48
CA PHE A 15 17.81 -17.01 30.42
C PHE A 15 17.11 -17.92 29.41
N ALA A 16 15.85 -18.24 29.71
CA ALA A 16 14.93 -18.75 28.70
C ALA A 16 14.55 -17.59 27.76
N LEU A 17 15.36 -17.36 26.73
CA LEU A 17 14.96 -16.62 25.54
C LEU A 17 13.95 -17.48 24.76
N SER A 18 12.74 -17.53 25.30
CA SER A 18 11.55 -17.98 24.61
C SER A 18 11.19 -16.91 23.57
N GLY A 19 11.08 -17.34 22.32
CA GLY A 19 10.23 -16.67 21.35
C GLY A 19 10.96 -15.80 20.34
N CYS A 20 11.42 -16.42 19.27
CA CYS A 20 11.19 -15.88 17.94
C CYS A 20 9.67 -15.83 17.77
N GLY A 21 9.08 -14.64 17.90
CA GLY A 21 7.62 -14.44 17.89
C GLY A 21 7.30 -13.11 17.27
N GLU A 22 6.81 -13.19 16.03
CA GLU A 22 5.96 -12.23 15.33
C GLU A 22 6.31 -10.73 15.47
N THR A 23 6.85 -10.20 14.37
CA THR A 23 6.64 -8.81 13.98
C THR A 23 5.14 -8.55 13.81
N GLY A 24 4.43 -8.33 14.91
CA GLY A 24 3.13 -7.72 14.95
C GLY A 24 3.33 -6.22 15.09
N ASN A 25 3.08 -5.48 14.01
CA ASN A 25 2.77 -4.07 14.12
C ASN A 25 1.46 -3.96 14.91
N ASP A 26 1.55 -3.93 16.24
CA ASP A 26 0.43 -3.69 17.15
C ASP A 26 0.10 -2.20 17.11
N GLY A 27 -0.30 -1.73 15.93
CA GLY A 27 -0.82 -0.40 15.69
C GLY A 27 -2.12 -0.25 16.45
N GLY A 28 -2.05 0.33 17.66
CA GLY A 28 -3.18 0.82 18.44
C GLY A 28 -3.85 2.03 17.79
N GLY A 29 -4.22 1.91 16.51
CA GLY A 29 -5.08 2.84 15.80
C GLY A 29 -6.52 2.34 15.84
N GLU A 30 -7.45 3.25 16.08
CA GLU A 30 -8.89 3.00 16.01
C GLU A 30 -9.24 2.30 14.69
N ALA A 31 -10.03 1.21 14.76
CA ALA A 31 -10.41 0.45 13.57
C ALA A 31 -11.23 1.34 12.62
N ILE A 32 -10.59 1.84 11.55
CA ILE A 32 -11.24 2.68 10.54
C ILE A 32 -12.29 1.84 9.82
N SER A 33 -13.57 2.19 9.97
CA SER A 33 -14.66 1.59 9.20
C SER A 33 -14.85 2.34 7.88
N TYR A 34 -14.74 1.61 6.76
CA TYR A 34 -14.93 2.15 5.41
C TYR A 34 -16.38 1.96 4.94
N LYS A 35 -17.04 3.04 4.51
CA LYS A 35 -18.44 3.03 4.08
C LYS A 35 -18.67 2.36 2.73
N LEU A 36 -17.66 2.38 1.86
CA LEU A 36 -17.73 1.88 0.50
C LEU A 36 -16.68 0.79 0.29
N THR A 37 -17.02 -0.19 -0.53
CA THR A 37 -16.07 -1.20 -1.02
C THR A 37 -15.10 -0.59 -2.04
N PRO A 38 -13.92 -1.20 -2.27
CA PRO A 38 -12.99 -0.75 -3.32
C PRO A 38 -13.65 -0.63 -4.69
N LYS A 39 -14.48 -1.62 -5.07
CA LYS A 39 -15.24 -1.60 -6.32
C LYS A 39 -16.15 -0.37 -6.43
N GLN A 40 -16.91 -0.07 -5.38
CA GLN A 40 -17.80 1.09 -5.36
C GLN A 40 -17.04 2.40 -5.45
N VAL A 41 -15.93 2.53 -4.72
CA VAL A 41 -15.06 3.72 -4.82
C VAL A 41 -14.51 3.87 -6.23
N TRP A 42 -14.05 2.78 -6.85
CA TRP A 42 -13.54 2.78 -8.22
C TRP A 42 -14.59 3.28 -9.23
N GLU A 43 -15.75 2.61 -9.26
CA GLU A 43 -16.86 2.87 -10.18
C GLU A 43 -17.47 4.26 -9.98
N GLN A 44 -17.40 4.83 -8.77
CA GLN A 44 -17.99 6.15 -8.50
C GLN A 44 -16.98 7.29 -8.66
N SER A 45 -15.67 7.02 -8.55
CA SER A 45 -14.65 8.07 -8.47
C SER A 45 -13.37 7.81 -9.27
N CYS A 46 -12.62 6.73 -9.00
CA CYS A 46 -11.25 6.57 -9.51
C CYS A 46 -11.16 6.42 -11.03
N HIS A 47 -12.06 5.63 -11.64
CA HIS A 47 -12.09 5.38 -13.09
C HIS A 47 -12.15 6.66 -13.93
N LYS A 48 -12.78 7.73 -13.40
CA LYS A 48 -12.88 9.03 -14.08
C LYS A 48 -11.52 9.63 -14.39
N CYS A 49 -10.49 9.31 -13.61
CA CYS A 49 -9.13 9.80 -13.79
C CYS A 49 -8.21 8.72 -14.37
N HIS A 50 -8.39 7.46 -14.01
CA HIS A 50 -7.45 6.39 -14.36
C HIS A 50 -7.96 5.44 -15.46
N GLY A 51 -9.10 5.73 -16.09
CA GLY A 51 -9.69 4.83 -17.08
C GLY A 51 -10.50 3.70 -16.44
N GLU A 52 -11.31 3.02 -17.24
CA GLU A 52 -12.23 1.98 -16.75
C GLU A 52 -11.48 0.76 -16.20
N LYS A 53 -10.32 0.47 -16.79
CA LYS A 53 -9.44 -0.65 -16.49
C LYS A 53 -8.10 -0.20 -15.93
N ALA A 54 -8.07 0.95 -15.27
CA ALA A 54 -6.86 1.49 -14.66
C ALA A 54 -5.69 1.70 -15.65
N GLU A 55 -5.99 1.94 -16.92
CA GLU A 55 -5.04 2.15 -18.02
C GLU A 55 -4.35 3.53 -18.00
N GLY A 56 -4.79 4.42 -17.11
CA GLY A 56 -4.37 5.82 -17.12
C GLY A 56 -5.04 6.59 -18.25
N LEU A 57 -4.93 7.92 -18.24
CA LEU A 57 -5.51 8.76 -19.28
C LEU A 57 -4.50 9.83 -19.67
N THR A 58 -3.96 9.72 -20.89
CA THR A 58 -2.98 10.67 -21.44
C THR A 58 -3.47 12.12 -21.38
N LYS A 59 -4.75 12.35 -21.74
CA LYS A 59 -5.39 13.69 -21.69
C LYS A 59 -5.43 14.28 -20.27
N LYS A 60 -5.46 13.44 -19.24
CA LYS A 60 -5.49 13.87 -17.82
C LYS A 60 -4.13 13.75 -17.15
N LYS A 61 -3.10 13.28 -17.87
CA LYS A 61 -1.75 13.03 -17.35
C LYS A 61 -1.77 12.16 -16.09
N THR A 62 -2.62 11.13 -16.11
CA THR A 62 -2.74 10.17 -15.02
C THR A 62 -2.04 8.88 -15.41
N PRO A 63 -1.22 8.29 -14.52
CA PRO A 63 -0.48 7.08 -14.84
C PRO A 63 -1.42 5.87 -14.93
N PRO A 64 -1.04 4.85 -15.72
CA PRO A 64 -1.61 3.52 -15.59
C PRO A 64 -1.32 2.95 -14.20
N MET A 65 -2.23 2.09 -13.75
CA MET A 65 -2.08 1.26 -12.56
C MET A 65 -2.31 -0.23 -12.88
N ASN A 66 -2.80 -0.55 -14.08
CA ASN A 66 -3.01 -1.93 -14.54
C ASN A 66 -1.73 -2.66 -14.98
N ASP A 67 -0.58 -1.98 -14.91
CA ASP A 67 0.75 -2.52 -15.17
C ASP A 67 1.52 -2.81 -13.88
N ARG A 68 0.88 -2.63 -12.72
CA ARG A 68 1.53 -2.72 -11.41
C ARG A 68 0.86 -3.72 -10.49
N GLN A 69 1.67 -4.33 -9.64
CA GLN A 69 1.22 -5.31 -8.65
C GLN A 69 0.67 -4.63 -7.39
N ALA A 70 -0.14 -5.37 -6.62
CA ALA A 70 -0.81 -4.81 -5.43
C ALA A 70 0.16 -4.22 -4.40
N GLY A 71 1.34 -4.84 -4.21
CA GLY A 71 2.34 -4.34 -3.26
C GLY A 71 2.88 -2.95 -3.62
N GLU A 72 3.11 -2.69 -4.91
CA GLU A 72 3.56 -1.39 -5.38
C GLU A 72 2.45 -0.34 -5.31
N LEU A 73 1.24 -0.73 -5.72
CA LEU A 73 0.06 0.14 -5.69
C LEU A 73 -0.31 0.54 -4.25
N GLU A 74 -0.17 -0.37 -3.29
CA GLU A 74 -0.49 -0.10 -1.89
C GLU A 74 0.35 1.03 -1.30
N LEU A 75 1.66 1.03 -1.60
CA LEU A 75 2.58 2.08 -1.13
C LEU A 75 2.16 3.45 -1.65
N ASP A 76 1.86 3.55 -2.94
CA ASP A 76 1.46 4.82 -3.56
C ASP A 76 0.08 5.26 -3.09
N LEU A 77 -0.89 4.34 -2.96
CA LEU A 77 -2.23 4.63 -2.46
C LEU A 77 -2.19 5.10 -1.00
N PHE A 78 -1.33 4.50 -0.18
CA PHE A 78 -1.12 4.92 1.20
C PHE A 78 -0.52 6.33 1.25
N ASP A 79 0.51 6.58 0.43
CA ASP A 79 1.19 7.88 0.37
C ASP A 79 0.24 9.01 -0.08
N VAL A 80 -0.44 8.83 -1.20
CA VAL A 80 -1.43 9.77 -1.75
C VAL A 80 -2.55 10.08 -0.75
N LYS A 81 -3.02 9.05 -0.02
CA LYS A 81 -4.09 9.22 0.97
C LYS A 81 -3.63 10.00 2.19
N ASN A 82 -2.36 9.90 2.54
CA ASN A 82 -1.74 10.59 3.67
C ASN A 82 -0.98 11.85 3.24
N GLU A 83 -1.45 12.55 2.21
CA GLU A 83 -0.91 13.85 1.76
C GLU A 83 0.57 13.82 1.32
N GLY A 84 1.09 12.69 0.84
CA GLY A 84 2.46 12.61 0.32
C GLY A 84 3.54 12.59 1.42
N ILE A 85 3.20 12.18 2.64
CA ILE A 85 4.14 12.13 3.78
C ILE A 85 5.35 11.22 3.47
N ASN A 86 5.21 10.23 2.58
CA ASN A 86 6.33 9.43 2.11
C ASN A 86 6.89 10.03 0.80
N MET A 87 8.09 10.60 0.90
CA MET A 87 8.89 11.20 -0.19
C MET A 87 9.30 10.23 -1.33
N SER A 88 8.67 9.06 -1.46
CA SER A 88 9.09 7.96 -2.34
C SER A 88 8.53 8.04 -3.77
N SER A 89 7.74 9.05 -4.07
CA SER A 89 6.91 9.13 -5.26
C SER A 89 7.07 10.52 -5.88
N GLY A 90 7.36 10.58 -7.19
CA GLY A 90 7.83 11.80 -7.86
C GLY A 90 6.85 12.99 -7.87
N THR A 91 7.25 14.07 -8.57
CA THR A 91 6.65 15.42 -8.55
C THR A 91 5.16 15.56 -8.94
N ASP A 92 4.47 14.48 -9.31
CA ASP A 92 3.03 14.50 -9.65
C ASP A 92 2.11 13.96 -8.54
N HIS A 93 2.68 13.50 -7.42
CA HIS A 93 1.90 13.04 -6.25
C HIS A 93 1.06 14.15 -5.61
N ASP A 94 1.50 15.41 -5.63
CA ASP A 94 0.77 16.54 -5.03
C ASP A 94 -0.64 16.73 -5.61
N LYS A 95 -0.78 16.56 -6.94
CA LYS A 95 -2.08 16.70 -7.61
C LYS A 95 -3.03 15.58 -7.19
N MET A 96 -2.49 14.38 -7.06
CA MET A 96 -3.29 13.23 -6.64
C MET A 96 -3.64 13.31 -5.16
N ALA A 97 -2.71 13.72 -4.30
CA ALA A 97 -2.96 13.98 -2.88
C ALA A 97 -4.06 15.03 -2.66
N HIS A 98 -4.00 16.15 -3.38
CA HIS A 98 -5.07 17.17 -3.35
C HIS A 98 -6.42 16.63 -3.81
N ASN A 99 -6.45 15.85 -4.90
CA ASN A 99 -7.69 15.24 -5.38
C ASN A 99 -8.19 14.17 -4.41
N MET A 100 -7.30 13.41 -3.79
CA MET A 100 -7.63 12.39 -2.81
C MET A 100 -8.29 13.02 -1.59
N LYS A 101 -7.76 14.13 -1.07
CA LYS A 101 -8.39 14.90 0.00
C LYS A 101 -9.86 15.23 -0.32
N LYS A 102 -10.13 15.73 -1.53
CA LYS A 102 -11.50 16.03 -1.99
C LYS A 102 -12.39 14.78 -2.13
N LEU A 103 -11.81 13.63 -2.46
CA LEU A 103 -12.54 12.36 -2.54
C LEU A 103 -12.88 11.85 -1.13
N LEU A 104 -11.96 11.96 -0.18
CA LEU A 104 -12.17 11.64 1.22
C LEU A 104 -13.28 12.51 1.84
N ASP A 105 -13.26 13.83 1.56
CA ASP A 105 -14.31 14.77 2.00
C ASP A 105 -15.70 14.41 1.45
N LYS A 106 -15.76 13.76 0.28
CA LYS A 106 -16.99 13.27 -0.35
C LYS A 106 -17.40 11.87 0.13
N GLY A 107 -16.64 11.27 1.04
CA GLY A 107 -16.92 9.94 1.59
C GLY A 107 -16.36 8.77 0.79
N PHE A 108 -15.53 9.01 -0.23
CA PHE A 108 -14.83 7.97 -0.99
C PHE A 108 -13.55 7.51 -0.27
N ASN A 109 -13.66 7.22 1.03
CA ASN A 109 -12.55 6.67 1.80
C ASN A 109 -12.47 5.15 1.57
N TYR A 110 -11.25 4.64 1.50
CA TYR A 110 -10.95 3.22 1.26
C TYR A 110 -9.67 2.79 1.97
N ASP A 111 -9.55 1.49 2.19
CA ASP A 111 -8.32 0.86 2.67
C ASP A 111 -7.31 0.71 1.51
N PRO A 112 -6.07 1.24 1.61
CA PRO A 112 -5.08 1.13 0.55
C PRO A 112 -4.77 -0.32 0.15
N THR A 113 -4.63 -1.22 1.11
CA THR A 113 -4.37 -2.65 0.87
C THR A 113 -5.53 -3.34 0.13
N ALA A 114 -6.77 -3.05 0.52
CA ALA A 114 -7.95 -3.62 -0.15
C ALA A 114 -8.13 -3.04 -1.56
N MET A 115 -7.83 -1.75 -1.75
CA MET A 115 -7.91 -1.10 -3.04
C MET A 115 -6.84 -1.60 -4.00
N SER A 116 -5.59 -1.74 -3.56
CA SER A 116 -4.50 -2.25 -4.39
C SER A 116 -4.78 -3.67 -4.90
N LYS A 117 -5.23 -4.56 -4.00
CA LYS A 117 -5.66 -5.93 -4.36
C LYS A 117 -6.84 -5.94 -5.32
N PHE A 118 -7.78 -5.01 -5.16
CA PHE A 118 -8.91 -4.89 -6.10
C PHE A 118 -8.43 -4.49 -7.49
N ILE A 119 -7.57 -3.48 -7.61
CA ILE A 119 -7.05 -3.00 -8.90
C ILE A 119 -6.26 -4.11 -9.60
N GLU A 120 -5.33 -4.74 -8.89
CA GLU A 120 -4.53 -5.84 -9.44
C GLU A 120 -5.43 -6.99 -9.92
N LYS A 121 -6.32 -7.49 -9.06
CA LYS A 121 -7.21 -8.61 -9.39
C LYS A 121 -8.15 -8.30 -10.57
N SER A 122 -8.58 -7.05 -10.71
CA SER A 122 -9.58 -6.67 -11.69
C SER A 122 -8.98 -6.31 -13.05
N PHE A 123 -7.77 -5.73 -13.04
CA PHE A 123 -7.26 -5.02 -14.20
C PHE A 123 -5.84 -5.37 -14.60
N TYR A 124 -5.05 -6.05 -13.76
CA TYR A 124 -3.64 -6.30 -14.06
C TYR A 124 -3.46 -7.10 -15.35
N VAL A 125 -2.71 -6.52 -16.30
CA VAL A 125 -2.44 -7.14 -17.61
C VAL A 125 -0.99 -7.64 -17.75
N GLY A 126 -0.14 -7.38 -16.76
CA GLY A 126 1.30 -7.64 -16.83
C GLY A 126 2.07 -6.53 -17.57
N GLU A 127 3.35 -6.35 -17.23
CA GLU A 127 4.19 -5.26 -17.77
C GLU A 127 4.31 -5.30 -19.30
N GLU A 128 4.41 -6.49 -19.90
CA GLU A 128 4.61 -6.63 -21.35
C GLU A 128 3.36 -6.24 -22.16
N ALA A 129 2.16 -6.55 -21.65
CA ALA A 129 0.91 -6.16 -22.29
C ALA A 129 0.64 -4.66 -22.12
N ALA A 130 1.02 -4.10 -20.98
CA ALA A 130 0.89 -2.67 -20.71
C ALA A 130 1.82 -1.80 -21.56
N ALA A 131 3.04 -2.29 -21.86
CA ALA A 131 3.95 -1.59 -22.76
C ALA A 131 3.34 -1.44 -24.17
N LYS A 132 2.72 -2.50 -24.71
CA LYS A 132 2.11 -2.49 -26.05
C LYS A 132 0.90 -1.56 -26.15
N ALA A 133 0.10 -1.46 -25.08
CA ALA A 133 -1.06 -0.58 -25.04
C ALA A 133 -0.68 0.93 -25.05
N LYS A 134 0.50 1.28 -24.51
CA LYS A 134 1.01 2.67 -24.51
C LYS A 134 1.41 3.13 -25.91
N ASP A 135 1.91 2.21 -26.74
CA ASP A 135 2.34 2.52 -28.10
C ASP A 135 1.14 2.77 -29.03
N GLU A 136 0.10 1.93 -28.95
CA GLU A 136 -1.10 2.04 -29.82
C GLU A 136 -1.94 3.32 -29.58
N GLU A 137 -1.97 3.88 -28.36
CA GLU A 137 -2.73 5.10 -28.07
C GLU A 137 -2.01 6.39 -28.51
N THR A 138 -0.71 6.32 -28.81
CA THR A 138 0.07 7.47 -29.31
C THR A 138 0.01 7.66 -30.83
N GLU A 139 -0.53 6.66 -31.55
CA GLU A 139 -0.72 6.71 -33.01
C GLU A 139 -2.14 7.12 -33.45
N ALA A 140 -3.06 7.40 -32.51
CA ALA A 140 -4.48 7.69 -32.76
C ALA A 140 -4.89 9.17 -32.55
#